data_AF-A0A959GPZ0-F1
#
_entry.id   AF-A0A959GPZ0-F1
#
_cell.length_a   1.000
_cell.length_b   1.000
_cell.length_c   1.000
_cell.angle_alpha   90.00
_cell.angle_beta   90.00
_cell.angle_gamma   90.00
#
_symmetry.space_group_name_H-M   'P 1'
#
loop_
_entity.id
_entity.type
_entity.pdbx_description
1 polymer ?
#
loop_
_entity_poly.entity_id
_entity_poly.type
_entity_poly.pdbx_seq_one_letter_code
_entity_poly.pdbx_strand_id
1 'polypeptide(L)'
;MFNYSGVGDHYKLFIQAGHPKLDRIKEKEFVQMRSVFSSLFSINSESAFLFWHGIPIRFHYAYELYANFEDLLKWWEKLAFQSKGGYEFVLNTDIFLTEIKSHWFKGNLRIESDWMVKRSHGALAAILNQKGPIDINIFDFLREWKVILYQIVNSIKKARIDITDAQEKEKIQRLIRIVNRIEGQGVLYTKSGDAV
;
A
#
# COMPACT_ATOMS: atom_id res chain seq x y z
N MET A 1 16.10 -10.25 -14.99
CA MET A 1 15.08 -9.57 -15.82
C MET A 1 13.77 -10.31 -15.53
N PHE A 2 12.87 -9.71 -14.73
CA PHE A 2 11.62 -10.37 -14.34
C PHE A 2 10.64 -10.30 -15.52
N ASN A 3 10.06 -11.43 -15.89
CA ASN A 3 9.19 -11.57 -17.06
C ASN A 3 7.76 -11.18 -16.65
N TYR A 4 7.34 -9.94 -16.92
CA TYR A 4 6.02 -9.41 -16.56
C TYR A 4 4.91 -9.76 -17.56
N SER A 5 5.24 -10.48 -18.63
CA SER A 5 4.38 -10.69 -19.81
C SER A 5 3.15 -11.57 -19.57
N GLY A 6 3.00 -12.21 -18.40
CA GLY A 6 1.82 -13.03 -18.07
C GLY A 6 0.89 -12.46 -16.99
N VAL A 7 1.33 -11.48 -16.20
CA VAL A 7 0.57 -10.94 -15.05
C VAL A 7 -0.19 -9.65 -15.43
N GLY A 8 0.38 -8.86 -16.35
CA GLY A 8 -0.10 -7.51 -16.66
C GLY A 8 -1.51 -7.43 -17.25
N ASP A 9 -1.95 -8.45 -18.00
CA ASP A 9 -3.25 -8.42 -18.69
C ASP A 9 -4.40 -9.01 -17.85
N HIS A 10 -4.09 -9.83 -16.84
CA HIS A 10 -5.10 -10.49 -16.01
C HIS A 10 -5.43 -9.72 -14.72
N TYR A 11 -4.49 -8.91 -14.21
CA TYR A 11 -4.65 -8.21 -12.94
C TYR A 11 -4.69 -6.69 -13.12
N LYS A 12 -5.86 -6.10 -12.83
CA LYS A 12 -6.05 -4.64 -12.85
C LYS A 12 -5.26 -3.92 -11.75
N LEU A 13 -4.90 -4.63 -10.67
CA LEU A 13 -4.09 -4.12 -9.57
C LEU A 13 -3.18 -5.22 -9.05
N PHE A 14 -1.88 -4.91 -8.94
CA PHE A 14 -0.96 -5.72 -8.15
C PHE A 14 0.18 -4.87 -7.61
N ILE A 15 0.84 -5.33 -6.55
CA ILE A 15 1.89 -4.59 -5.87
C ILE A 15 3.18 -5.40 -5.87
N GLN A 16 4.23 -4.77 -6.40
CA GLN A 16 5.59 -5.24 -6.21
C GLN A 16 6.23 -4.47 -5.07
N ALA A 17 6.23 -5.08 -3.89
CA ALA A 17 6.98 -4.59 -2.73
C ALA A 17 8.49 -4.63 -3.02
N GLY A 18 9.16 -3.52 -2.75
CA GLY A 18 10.61 -3.51 -2.57
C GLY A 18 11.03 -4.32 -1.34
N HIS A 19 12.31 -4.67 -1.24
CA HIS A 19 12.90 -5.29 -0.06
C HIS A 19 13.67 -4.24 0.74
N PRO A 20 13.02 -3.54 1.69
CA PRO A 20 13.70 -2.55 2.48
C PRO A 20 14.82 -3.19 3.30
N LYS A 21 16.03 -2.66 3.17
CA LYS A 21 17.14 -2.95 4.07
C LYS A 21 16.89 -2.18 5.35
N LEU A 22 16.69 -2.92 6.43
CA LEU A 22 16.65 -2.30 7.75
C LEU A 22 18.04 -1.74 8.03
N ASP A 23 18.15 -0.41 8.00
CA ASP A 23 19.33 0.28 8.48
C ASP A 23 19.56 -0.05 9.96
N ARG A 24 20.80 0.08 10.43
CA ARG A 24 21.11 -0.09 11.85
C ARG A 24 20.47 1.05 12.63
N ILE A 25 19.24 0.84 13.07
CA ILE A 25 18.48 1.82 13.84
C ILE A 25 19.20 2.07 15.16
N LYS A 26 19.64 3.31 15.36
CA LYS A 26 20.38 3.74 16.54
C LYS A 26 19.43 4.10 17.69
N GLU A 27 18.28 4.67 17.35
CA GLU A 27 17.24 5.09 18.28
C GLU A 27 16.19 3.98 18.42
N LYS A 28 15.68 3.77 19.63
CA LYS A 28 14.65 2.74 19.90
C LYS A 28 13.36 3.32 20.43
N GLU A 29 13.34 4.60 20.78
CA GLU A 29 12.18 5.29 21.29
C GLU A 29 11.84 6.44 20.37
N PHE A 30 10.59 6.51 19.94
CA PHE A 30 10.11 7.53 19.03
C PHE A 30 8.79 8.09 19.56
N VAL A 31 8.57 9.38 19.38
CA VAL A 31 7.27 9.98 19.69
C VAL A 31 6.27 9.73 18.56
N GLN A 32 6.72 9.74 17.30
CA GLN A 32 5.83 9.73 16.13
C GLN A 32 6.24 8.67 15.11
N MET A 33 5.25 8.08 14.42
CA MET A 33 5.50 7.13 13.33
C MET A 33 6.31 7.76 12.19
N ARG A 34 6.19 9.06 11.93
CA ARG A 34 7.00 9.74 10.89
C ARG A 34 8.50 9.48 11.06
N SER A 35 8.96 9.60 12.29
CA SER A 35 10.37 9.42 12.65
C SER A 35 10.76 7.95 12.56
N VAL A 36 9.84 7.05 12.90
CA VAL A 36 10.01 5.60 12.72
C VAL A 36 10.18 5.25 11.24
N PHE A 37 9.31 5.73 10.35
CA PHE A 37 9.43 5.50 8.90
C PHE A 37 10.74 6.04 8.33
N SER A 38 11.12 7.27 8.71
CA SER A 38 12.37 7.89 8.29
C SER A 38 13.62 7.15 8.81
N SER A 39 13.49 6.40 9.91
CA SER A 39 14.59 5.63 10.51
C SER A 39 14.65 4.19 10.00
N LEU A 40 13.50 3.58 9.67
CA LEU A 40 13.39 2.23 9.16
C LEU A 40 13.74 2.11 7.68
N PHE A 41 13.37 3.12 6.89
CA PHE A 41 13.43 3.08 5.43
C PHE A 41 14.38 4.14 4.89
N SER A 42 15.36 3.73 4.10
CA SER A 42 16.28 4.68 3.48
C SER A 42 15.58 5.50 2.41
N ILE A 43 15.72 6.82 2.49
CA ILE A 43 15.04 7.80 1.61
C ILE A 43 15.34 7.58 0.12
N ASN A 44 16.52 7.03 -0.21
CA ASN A 44 17.03 6.96 -1.58
C ASN A 44 16.90 5.58 -2.25
N SER A 45 16.56 4.52 -1.53
CA SER A 45 16.71 3.15 -2.08
C SER A 45 15.47 2.26 -2.03
N GLU A 46 14.36 2.70 -1.44
CA GLU A 46 13.27 1.77 -1.11
C GLU A 46 11.92 2.29 -1.59
N SER A 47 11.38 1.61 -2.60
CA SER A 47 10.06 1.88 -3.15
C SER A 47 9.35 0.56 -3.44
N ALA A 48 8.03 0.59 -3.33
CA ALA A 48 7.16 -0.37 -3.98
C ALA A 48 6.70 0.17 -5.34
N PHE A 49 6.21 -0.70 -6.19
CA PHE A 49 5.50 -0.33 -7.41
C PHE A 49 4.07 -0.84 -7.31
N LEU A 50 3.12 0.09 -7.33
CA LEU A 50 1.70 -0.18 -7.50
C LEU A 50 1.42 -0.21 -9.00
N PHE A 51 1.04 -1.35 -9.55
CA PHE A 51 0.65 -1.45 -10.94
C PHE A 51 -0.85 -1.22 -11.06
N TRP A 52 -1.23 -0.13 -11.72
CA TRP A 52 -2.62 0.27 -11.95
C TRP A 52 -2.97 0.07 -13.42
N HIS A 53 -3.76 -0.95 -13.72
CA HIS A 53 -3.99 -1.43 -15.10
C HIS A 53 -2.67 -1.61 -15.88
N GLY A 54 -1.68 -2.23 -15.23
CA GLY A 54 -0.34 -2.46 -15.77
C GLY A 54 0.58 -1.24 -15.78
N ILE A 55 0.10 -0.04 -15.43
CA ILE A 55 0.91 1.18 -15.38
C ILE A 55 1.61 1.25 -14.02
N PRO A 56 2.95 1.23 -13.97
CA PRO A 56 3.68 1.27 -12.71
C PRO A 56 3.65 2.67 -12.09
N ILE A 57 3.17 2.74 -10.86
CA ILE A 57 3.24 3.93 -10.01
C ILE A 57 4.22 3.62 -8.89
N ARG A 58 5.33 4.36 -8.86
CA ARG A 58 6.32 4.23 -7.80
C ARG A 58 5.77 4.80 -6.49
N PHE A 59 6.02 4.08 -5.40
CA PHE A 59 5.57 4.44 -4.06
C PHE A 59 6.72 4.29 -3.04
N HIS A 60 7.27 5.39 -2.57
CA HIS A 60 8.40 5.46 -1.65
C HIS A 60 7.97 5.18 -0.20
N TYR A 61 8.63 4.21 0.43
CA TYR A 61 8.28 3.82 1.80
C TYR A 61 8.52 4.93 2.83
N ALA A 62 9.63 5.66 2.74
CA ALA A 62 10.05 6.59 3.78
C ALA A 62 9.10 7.80 3.94
N TYR A 63 8.57 8.34 2.84
CA TYR A 63 7.82 9.60 2.87
C TYR A 63 6.43 9.51 2.25
N GLU A 64 6.21 8.78 1.15
CA GLU A 64 4.87 8.68 0.53
C GLU A 64 3.99 7.73 1.32
N LEU A 65 4.50 6.57 1.73
CA LEU A 65 3.71 5.65 2.55
C LEU A 65 3.32 6.28 3.88
N TYR A 66 4.23 6.99 4.56
CA TYR A 66 3.87 7.72 5.78
C TYR A 66 2.87 8.85 5.51
N ALA A 67 3.08 9.66 4.47
CA ALA A 67 2.18 10.77 4.14
C ALA A 67 0.74 10.31 3.86
N ASN A 68 0.57 9.10 3.34
CA ASN A 68 -0.73 8.50 3.07
C ASN A 68 -1.17 7.50 4.15
N PHE A 69 -0.36 7.28 5.20
CA PHE A 69 -0.52 6.13 6.08
C PHE A 69 -1.85 6.15 6.82
N GLU A 70 -2.30 7.30 7.30
CA GLU A 70 -3.55 7.39 8.06
C GLU A 70 -4.76 7.03 7.21
N ASP A 71 -4.84 7.54 5.99
CA ASP A 71 -5.94 7.26 5.07
C ASP A 71 -5.90 5.83 4.56
N LEU A 72 -4.72 5.34 4.20
CA LEU A 72 -4.53 3.94 3.81
C LEU A 72 -4.88 2.99 4.97
N LEU A 73 -4.48 3.31 6.20
CA LEU A 73 -4.79 2.52 7.40
C LEU A 73 -6.30 2.43 7.63
N LYS A 74 -7.01 3.57 7.56
CA LYS A 74 -8.47 3.61 7.65
C LYS A 74 -9.12 2.82 6.52
N TRP A 75 -8.60 2.91 5.30
CA TRP A 75 -9.14 2.19 4.16
C TRP A 75 -8.98 0.67 4.31
N TRP A 76 -7.76 0.20 4.62
CA TRP A 76 -7.50 -1.22 4.89
C TRP A 76 -8.34 -1.76 6.05
N GLU A 77 -8.49 -0.98 7.13
CA GLU A 77 -9.33 -1.37 8.26
C GLU A 77 -10.80 -1.52 7.86
N LYS A 78 -11.35 -0.53 7.15
CA LYS A 78 -12.72 -0.59 6.64
C LYS A 78 -12.95 -1.80 5.74
N LEU A 79 -12.04 -2.06 4.81
CA LEU A 79 -12.12 -3.21 3.91
C LEU A 79 -12.00 -4.56 4.66
N ALA A 80 -11.15 -4.64 5.68
CA ALA A 80 -10.94 -5.86 6.45
C ALA A 80 -12.10 -6.22 7.38
N PHE A 81 -12.86 -5.22 7.86
CA PHE A 81 -13.85 -5.41 8.92
C PHE A 81 -15.30 -5.02 8.54
N GLN A 82 -15.53 -4.36 7.41
CA GLN A 82 -16.88 -3.96 6.98
C GLN A 82 -17.28 -4.69 5.70
N SER A 83 -18.44 -5.36 5.70
CA SER A 83 -18.95 -6.10 4.54
C SER A 83 -19.47 -5.21 3.41
N LYS A 84 -19.73 -3.93 3.71
CA LYS A 84 -20.13 -2.90 2.76
C LYS A 84 -19.73 -1.51 3.25
N GLY A 85 -19.54 -0.58 2.33
CA GLY A 85 -19.23 0.81 2.67
C GLY A 85 -18.63 1.59 1.51
N GLY A 86 -18.14 2.79 1.83
CA GLY A 86 -17.35 3.62 0.93
C GLY A 86 -16.26 4.37 1.69
N TYR A 87 -15.21 4.75 0.98
CA TYR A 87 -14.12 5.56 1.50
C TYR A 87 -13.52 6.40 0.39
N GLU A 88 -13.27 7.68 0.69
CA GLU A 88 -12.68 8.63 -0.23
C GLU A 88 -11.47 9.28 0.44
N PHE A 89 -10.37 9.42 -0.30
CA PHE A 89 -9.16 10.06 0.16
C PHE A 89 -8.30 10.50 -1.02
N VAL A 90 -7.29 11.33 -0.75
CA VAL A 90 -6.29 11.72 -1.76
C VAL A 90 -5.01 10.92 -1.52
N LEU A 91 -4.63 10.11 -2.49
CA LEU A 91 -3.33 9.45 -2.53
C LEU A 91 -2.29 10.42 -3.09
N ASN A 92 -1.23 10.62 -2.32
CA ASN A 92 -0.23 11.65 -2.55
C ASN A 92 1.15 11.04 -2.83
N THR A 93 1.64 11.16 -4.06
CA THR A 93 3.00 10.76 -4.45
C THR A 93 3.79 11.96 -4.97
N ASP A 94 5.07 11.81 -5.27
CA ASP A 94 5.92 12.87 -5.82
C ASP A 94 5.45 13.33 -7.20
N ILE A 95 4.79 12.44 -7.93
CA ILE A 95 4.31 12.68 -9.29
C ILE A 95 2.82 13.04 -9.28
N PHE A 96 2.03 12.36 -8.45
CA PHE A 96 0.57 12.44 -8.51
C PHE A 96 -0.08 12.97 -7.24
N LEU A 97 -1.21 13.65 -7.44
CA LEU A 97 -2.29 13.77 -6.47
C LEU A 97 -3.46 12.99 -7.06
N THR A 98 -3.85 11.90 -6.42
CA THR A 98 -4.89 11.03 -6.95
C THR A 98 -6.07 11.02 -6.01
N GLU A 99 -7.22 11.53 -6.45
CA GLU A 99 -8.46 11.30 -5.72
C GLU A 99 -8.85 9.84 -5.89
N ILE A 100 -9.01 9.13 -4.78
CA ILE A 100 -9.47 7.74 -4.75
C ILE A 100 -10.86 7.73 -4.13
N LYS A 101 -11.82 7.18 -4.87
CA LYS A 101 -13.17 6.90 -4.38
C LYS A 101 -13.40 5.41 -4.45
N SER A 102 -13.68 4.81 -3.31
CA SER A 102 -13.91 3.38 -3.21
C SER A 102 -15.29 3.09 -2.66
N HIS A 103 -15.92 2.06 -3.21
CA HIS A 103 -17.14 1.49 -2.65
C HIS A 103 -17.07 -0.02 -2.72
N TRP A 104 -17.64 -0.67 -1.72
CA TRP A 104 -17.65 -2.12 -1.67
C TRP A 104 -18.96 -2.66 -1.14
N PHE A 105 -19.33 -3.83 -1.66
CA PHE A 105 -20.51 -4.56 -1.26
C PHE A 105 -20.34 -6.04 -1.59
N LYS A 106 -20.69 -6.91 -0.64
CA LYS A 106 -20.64 -8.39 -0.81
C LYS A 106 -19.27 -8.88 -1.32
N GLY A 107 -18.18 -8.34 -0.77
CA GLY A 107 -16.83 -8.78 -1.11
C GLY A 107 -16.24 -8.21 -2.41
N ASN A 108 -17.02 -7.46 -3.18
CA ASN A 108 -16.52 -6.76 -4.37
C ASN A 108 -16.17 -5.32 -4.00
N LEU A 109 -14.98 -4.89 -4.40
CA LEU A 109 -14.45 -3.53 -4.25
C LEU A 109 -14.35 -2.90 -5.64
N ARG A 110 -14.92 -1.72 -5.78
CA ARG A 110 -14.73 -0.85 -6.93
C ARG A 110 -13.99 0.41 -6.51
N ILE A 111 -12.94 0.74 -7.26
CA ILE A 111 -12.05 1.87 -7.01
C ILE A 111 -12.05 2.76 -8.25
N GLU A 112 -12.55 3.97 -8.07
CA GLU A 112 -12.49 5.06 -9.02
C GLU A 112 -11.33 5.97 -8.64
N SER A 113 -10.65 6.49 -9.65
CA SER A 113 -9.45 7.29 -9.48
C SER A 113 -9.47 8.48 -10.43
N ASP A 114 -9.14 9.66 -9.92
CA ASP A 114 -8.80 10.82 -10.74
C ASP A 114 -7.34 11.22 -10.50
N TRP A 115 -6.51 11.01 -11.52
CA TRP A 115 -5.07 11.22 -11.49
C TRP A 115 -4.73 12.65 -11.90
N MET A 116 -4.35 13.49 -10.94
CA MET A 116 -3.77 14.82 -11.19
C MET A 116 -2.25 14.79 -11.06
N VAL A 117 -1.54 15.59 -11.85
CA VAL A 117 -0.08 15.62 -11.83
C VAL A 117 0.44 16.84 -11.09
N LYS A 118 1.43 16.65 -10.22
CA LYS A 118 2.15 17.74 -9.54
C LYS A 118 3.27 18.35 -10.38
N ARG A 119 3.76 17.61 -11.38
CA ARG A 119 4.93 17.92 -12.22
C ARG A 119 4.62 17.64 -13.70
N SER A 120 5.63 17.70 -14.56
CA SER A 120 5.54 17.56 -16.02
C SER A 120 5.26 16.13 -16.51
N HIS A 121 4.13 15.52 -16.13
CA HIS A 121 3.73 14.15 -16.56
C HIS A 121 2.26 14.07 -17.00
N GLY A 122 1.69 15.16 -17.54
CA GLY A 122 0.26 15.25 -17.91
C GLY A 122 -0.24 14.13 -18.81
N ALA A 123 0.58 13.66 -19.76
CA ALA A 123 0.24 12.54 -20.63
C ALA A 123 0.01 11.23 -19.86
N LEU A 124 0.79 10.97 -18.81
CA LEU A 124 0.66 9.76 -18.01
C LEU A 124 -0.64 9.77 -17.17
N ALA A 125 -0.99 10.91 -16.58
CA ALA A 125 -2.28 11.07 -15.92
C ALA A 125 -3.46 10.88 -16.88
N ALA A 126 -3.38 11.44 -18.09
CA ALA A 126 -4.41 11.25 -19.10
C ALA A 126 -4.60 9.77 -19.46
N ILE A 127 -3.51 9.00 -19.59
CA ILE A 127 -3.59 7.55 -19.83
C ILE A 127 -4.22 6.82 -18.64
N LEU A 128 -3.79 7.13 -17.40
CA LEU A 128 -4.34 6.51 -16.20
C LEU A 128 -5.85 6.76 -16.06
N ASN A 129 -6.30 8.00 -16.31
CA ASN A 129 -7.71 8.38 -16.27
C ASN A 129 -8.55 7.70 -17.37
N GLN A 130 -7.95 7.23 -18.47
CA GLN A 130 -8.65 6.48 -19.51
C GLN A 130 -8.86 4.99 -19.19
N LYS A 131 -8.14 4.42 -18.22
CA LYS A 131 -8.23 2.99 -17.90
C LYS A 131 -9.52 2.60 -17.16
N GLY A 132 -10.26 3.59 -16.67
CA GLY A 132 -11.48 3.37 -15.91
C GLY A 132 -11.22 2.71 -14.54
N PRO A 133 -12.30 2.33 -13.85
CA PRO A 133 -12.22 1.84 -12.48
C PRO A 133 -11.61 0.44 -12.38
N ILE A 134 -11.08 0.16 -11.18
CA ILE A 134 -10.62 -1.16 -10.77
C ILE A 134 -11.76 -1.84 -10.03
N ASP A 135 -12.22 -2.96 -10.57
CA ASP A 135 -13.14 -3.88 -9.91
C ASP A 135 -12.34 -5.11 -9.49
N ILE A 136 -12.33 -5.41 -8.19
CA ILE A 136 -11.51 -6.48 -7.60
C ILE A 136 -12.21 -7.07 -6.36
N ASN A 137 -11.93 -8.33 -6.04
CA ASN A 137 -12.35 -8.88 -4.75
C ASN A 137 -11.57 -8.21 -3.60
N ILE A 138 -12.24 -7.91 -2.49
CA ILE A 138 -11.62 -7.29 -1.31
C ILE A 138 -10.44 -8.12 -0.79
N PHE A 139 -10.56 -9.46 -0.77
CA PHE A 139 -9.49 -10.32 -0.27
C PHE A 139 -8.26 -10.24 -1.16
N ASP A 140 -8.43 -10.24 -2.48
CA ASP A 140 -7.32 -10.12 -3.43
C ASP A 140 -6.66 -8.74 -3.32
N PHE A 141 -7.46 -7.67 -3.21
CA PHE A 141 -6.93 -6.33 -2.95
C PHE A 141 -6.09 -6.29 -1.66
N LEU A 142 -6.60 -6.81 -0.54
CA LEU A 142 -5.87 -6.82 0.73
C LEU A 142 -4.61 -7.69 0.67
N ARG A 143 -4.66 -8.81 -0.06
CA ARG A 143 -3.51 -9.70 -0.28
C ARG A 143 -2.34 -8.99 -0.98
N GLU A 144 -2.63 -8.13 -1.97
CA GLU A 144 -1.59 -7.32 -2.64
C GLU A 144 -0.86 -6.41 -1.64
N TRP A 145 -1.57 -5.83 -0.68
CA TRP A 145 -0.95 -4.97 0.34
C TRP A 145 -0.20 -5.74 1.42
N LYS A 146 -0.54 -7.01 1.66
CA LYS A 146 -0.06 -7.76 2.83
C LYS A 146 1.45 -7.74 3.00
N VAL A 147 2.22 -7.89 1.91
CA VAL A 147 3.68 -7.91 1.99
C VAL A 147 4.24 -6.58 2.50
N ILE A 148 3.73 -5.46 2.00
CA ILE A 148 4.10 -4.12 2.48
C ILE A 148 3.75 -3.96 3.95
N LEU A 149 2.51 -4.28 4.34
CA LEU A 149 2.04 -4.13 5.71
C LEU A 149 2.84 -5.00 6.68
N TYR A 150 3.11 -6.25 6.28
CA TYR A 150 3.93 -7.17 7.06
C TYR A 150 5.36 -6.68 7.20
N GLN A 151 5.96 -6.13 6.14
CA GLN A 151 7.29 -5.54 6.21
C GLN A 151 7.34 -4.41 7.25
N ILE A 152 6.38 -3.48 7.26
CA ILE A 152 6.32 -2.39 8.25
C ILE A 152 6.26 -2.97 9.68
N VAL A 153 5.29 -3.86 9.95
CA VAL A 153 5.11 -4.46 11.28
C VAL A 153 6.35 -5.22 11.73
N ASN A 154 6.91 -6.04 10.86
CA ASN A 154 8.07 -6.86 11.16
C ASN A 154 9.33 -6.00 11.38
N SER A 155 9.49 -4.92 10.62
CA SER A 155 10.58 -3.96 10.76
C SER A 155 10.54 -3.26 12.11
N ILE A 156 9.38 -2.74 12.53
CA ILE A 156 9.16 -2.14 13.85
C ILE A 156 9.50 -3.15 14.97
N LYS A 157 8.97 -4.38 14.87
CA LYS A 157 9.20 -5.44 15.86
C LYS A 157 10.66 -5.85 15.97
N LYS A 158 11.33 -6.08 14.84
CA LYS A 158 12.75 -6.50 14.79
C LYS A 158 13.67 -5.42 15.35
N ALA A 159 13.38 -4.16 15.05
CA ALA A 159 14.12 -3.02 15.58
C ALA A 159 13.86 -2.75 17.07
N ARG A 160 12.82 -3.37 17.65
CA ARG A 160 12.36 -3.12 19.02
C ARG A 160 12.06 -1.63 19.26
N ILE A 161 11.40 -1.03 18.28
CA ILE A 161 10.94 0.35 18.36
C ILE A 161 9.77 0.44 19.35
N ASP A 162 9.88 1.35 20.30
CA ASP A 162 8.79 1.78 21.16
C ASP A 162 8.29 3.16 20.70
N ILE A 163 6.97 3.30 20.64
CA ILE A 163 6.30 4.55 20.35
C ILE A 163 5.61 5.02 21.62
N THR A 164 6.04 6.18 22.11
CA THR A 164 5.60 6.71 23.41
C THR A 164 4.25 7.42 23.31
N ASP A 165 3.92 8.01 22.16
CA ASP A 165 2.60 8.60 21.94
C ASP A 165 1.52 7.51 21.79
N ALA A 166 0.45 7.64 22.55
CA ALA A 166 -0.61 6.63 22.62
C ALA A 166 -1.41 6.52 21.32
N GLN A 167 -1.64 7.63 20.60
CA GLN A 167 -2.39 7.62 19.34
C GLN A 167 -1.56 6.95 18.24
N GLU A 168 -0.28 7.28 18.16
CA GLU A 168 0.67 6.69 17.22
C GLU A 168 0.88 5.20 17.49
N LYS A 169 0.94 4.80 18.77
CA LYS A 169 0.98 3.40 19.17
C LYS A 169 -0.27 2.62 18.76
N GLU A 170 -1.45 3.22 18.85
CA GLU A 170 -2.70 2.60 18.39
C GLU A 170 -2.70 2.37 16.88
N LYS A 171 -2.06 3.24 16.07
CA LYS A 171 -1.94 3.01 14.62
C LYS A 171 -1.18 1.72 14.30
N ILE A 172 -0.12 1.40 15.06
CA ILE A 172 0.59 0.12 14.92
C ILE A 172 -0.33 -1.05 15.30
N GLN A 173 -1.09 -0.93 16.39
CA GLN A 173 -2.01 -1.99 16.81
C GLN A 173 -3.09 -2.24 15.76
N ARG A 174 -3.68 -1.19 15.18
CA ARG A 174 -4.60 -1.26 14.03
C ARG A 174 -3.95 -2.00 12.86
N LEU A 175 -2.73 -1.62 12.49
CA LEU A 175 -1.98 -2.27 11.42
C LEU A 175 -1.74 -3.77 11.69
N ILE A 176 -1.36 -4.14 12.91
CA ILE A 176 -1.17 -5.55 13.31
C ILE A 176 -2.49 -6.33 13.17
N ARG A 177 -3.62 -5.77 13.64
CA ARG A 177 -4.94 -6.40 13.51
C ARG A 177 -5.32 -6.64 12.05
N ILE A 178 -5.06 -5.66 11.18
CA ILE A 178 -5.28 -5.77 9.73
C ILE A 178 -4.41 -6.88 9.15
N VAL A 179 -3.09 -6.86 9.38
CA VAL A 179 -2.17 -7.87 8.83
C VAL A 179 -2.58 -9.29 9.24
N ASN A 180 -2.99 -9.49 10.49
CA ASN A 180 -3.42 -10.80 10.99
C ASN A 180 -4.75 -11.26 10.37
N ARG A 181 -5.56 -10.35 9.84
CA ARG A 181 -6.85 -10.65 9.18
C ARG A 181 -6.69 -11.06 7.72
N ILE A 182 -5.59 -10.66 7.07
CA ILE A 182 -5.39 -10.93 5.65
C ILE A 182 -4.83 -12.35 5.48
N GLU A 183 -5.63 -13.23 4.89
CA GLU A 183 -5.22 -14.59 4.54
C GLU A 183 -4.63 -14.66 3.12
N GLY A 184 -3.67 -15.57 2.89
CA GLY A 184 -2.99 -15.69 1.59
C GLY A 184 -1.89 -14.65 1.37
N GLN A 185 -1.49 -14.45 0.12
CA GLN A 185 -0.47 -13.51 -0.34
C GLN A 185 -0.89 -12.90 -1.69
N GLY A 186 -0.32 -11.75 -2.06
CA GLY A 186 -0.54 -11.14 -3.37
C GLY A 186 0.01 -12.00 -4.52
N VAL A 187 -0.42 -11.72 -5.74
CA VAL A 187 -0.16 -12.53 -6.95
C VAL A 187 1.32 -12.78 -7.21
N LEU A 188 2.20 -11.84 -6.87
CA LEU A 188 3.64 -11.98 -7.05
C LEU A 188 4.31 -12.85 -5.98
N TYR A 189 3.58 -13.26 -4.94
CA TYR A 189 4.09 -13.89 -3.73
C TYR A 189 3.39 -15.21 -3.39
N THR A 190 2.42 -15.62 -4.20
CA THR A 190 1.89 -16.98 -4.19
C THR A 190 2.86 -17.90 -4.93
N LYS A 191 3.10 -19.11 -4.40
CA LYS A 191 3.88 -20.11 -5.16
C LYS A 191 3.02 -20.54 -6.34
N SER A 192 3.60 -20.57 -7.54
CA SER A 192 2.95 -21.14 -8.72
C SER A 192 2.55 -22.59 -8.43
N GLY A 193 1.26 -22.83 -8.18
CA GLY A 193 0.72 -24.12 -7.74
C GLY A 193 -0.67 -24.05 -7.10
N ASP A 194 -1.07 -22.89 -6.56
CA ASP A 194 -2.37 -22.71 -5.88
C ASP A 194 -3.45 -22.02 -6.73
N ALA A 195 -3.26 -21.93 -8.06
CA ALA A 195 -4.34 -21.56 -8.97
C ALA A 195 -5.14 -22.83 -9.32
N VAL A 196 -6.25 -23.04 -8.61
CA VAL A 196 -7.35 -23.93 -9.05
C VAL A 196 -8.51 -23.05 -9.49
#